data_AF-A0A075R2M1-F1
#
_entry.id   AF-A0A075R2M1-F1
#
_cell.length_a   1.000
_cell.length_b   1.000
_cell.length_c   1.000
_cell.angle_alpha   90.00
_cell.angle_beta   90.00
_cell.angle_gamma   90.00
#
_symmetry.space_group_name_H-M   'P 1'
#
loop_
_entity.id
_entity.type
_entity.pdbx_description
1 polymer ?
#
loop_
_entity_poly.entity_id
_entity_poly.type
_entity_poly.pdbx_seq_one_letter_code
_entity_poly.pdbx_strand_id
1 'polypeptide(L)'
;MDFYRLTSTNDVLCNKAFDLYNASFPEHEQRLFEDQIVALNHSEYHCDVILEIDPPVESISIRRKNFYMRLGFMENHYQHKHPAYRKQNVPHELVIMSFPRRISKLEYSQFNEYLVKTIMKSDV
;
A
#
# COMPACT_ATOMS: atom_id res chain seq x y z
N MET A 1 21.11 7.76 6.34
CA MET A 1 20.15 6.82 6.94
C MET A 1 20.18 5.63 6.02
N ASP A 2 20.85 4.58 6.46
CA ASP A 2 21.26 3.50 5.57
C ASP A 2 20.23 2.38 5.62
N PHE A 3 19.65 2.06 4.48
CA PHE A 3 18.66 1.00 4.37
C PHE A 3 19.39 -0.33 4.17
N TYR A 4 19.28 -1.21 5.16
CA TYR A 4 19.75 -2.58 5.04
C TYR A 4 18.64 -3.43 4.42
N ARG A 5 18.85 -3.89 3.17
CA ARG A 5 17.90 -4.75 2.47
C ARG A 5 18.21 -6.21 2.83
N LEU A 6 17.24 -6.90 3.40
CA LEU A 6 17.32 -8.35 3.61
C LEU A 6 17.19 -9.05 2.25
N THR A 7 18.27 -9.68 1.80
CA THR A 7 18.33 -10.43 0.53
C THR A 7 18.49 -11.93 0.74
N SER A 8 18.51 -12.39 1.99
CA SER A 8 18.69 -13.80 2.33
C SER A 8 17.88 -14.16 3.58
N THR A 9 17.34 -15.37 3.57
CA THR A 9 16.65 -15.99 4.72
C THR A 9 17.61 -16.46 5.80
N ASN A 10 18.92 -16.55 5.51
CA ASN A 10 19.95 -16.89 6.49
C ASN A 10 20.35 -15.70 7.39
N ASP A 11 19.77 -14.52 7.16
CA ASP A 11 20.02 -13.34 7.98
C ASP A 11 19.26 -13.44 9.31
N VAL A 12 19.96 -13.19 10.42
CA VAL A 12 19.39 -13.20 11.78
C VAL A 12 18.21 -12.20 11.92
N LEU A 13 18.23 -11.10 11.14
CA LEU A 13 17.14 -10.13 11.13
C LEU A 13 15.89 -10.65 10.41
N CYS A 14 16.01 -11.63 9.51
CA CYS A 14 14.87 -12.27 8.85
C CYS A 14 14.00 -13.01 9.87
N ASN A 15 14.61 -13.79 10.75
CA ASN A 15 13.91 -14.51 11.83
C ASN A 15 13.21 -13.54 12.78
N LYS A 16 13.90 -12.47 13.21
CA LYS A 16 13.30 -11.46 14.10
C LYS A 16 12.10 -10.75 13.48
N ALA A 17 12.14 -10.47 12.18
CA ALA A 17 11.01 -9.88 11.46
C ALA A 17 9.83 -10.87 11.37
N PHE A 18 10.12 -12.17 11.23
CA PHE A 18 9.11 -13.23 11.21
C PHE A 18 8.44 -13.43 12.57
N ASP A 19 9.20 -13.40 13.65
CA ASP A 19 8.65 -13.49 15.02
C ASP A 19 7.67 -12.35 15.29
N LEU A 20 8.01 -11.13 14.86
CA LEU A 20 7.13 -9.95 14.97
C LEU A 20 5.86 -10.09 14.14
N TYR A 21 5.98 -10.59 12.91
CA TYR A 21 4.83 -10.85 12.03
C TYR A 21 3.88 -11.89 12.64
N ASN A 22 4.41 -13.03 13.10
CA ASN A 22 3.61 -14.09 13.73
C ASN A 22 2.90 -13.61 15.01
N ALA A 23 3.55 -12.76 15.80
CA ALA A 23 2.94 -12.17 16.99
C ALA A 23 1.86 -11.11 16.67
N SER A 24 1.90 -10.52 15.47
CA SER A 24 1.01 -9.41 15.08
C SER A 24 -0.28 -9.87 14.40
N PHE A 25 -0.29 -11.07 13.79
CA PHE A 25 -1.43 -11.57 13.00
C PHE A 25 -1.94 -12.93 13.51
N PRO A 26 -3.26 -13.15 13.61
CA PRO A 26 -3.84 -14.47 13.94
C PRO A 26 -3.44 -15.56 12.94
N GLU A 27 -3.41 -16.83 13.36
CA GLU A 27 -2.97 -17.97 12.53
C GLU A 27 -3.69 -18.07 11.17
N HIS A 28 -4.97 -17.73 11.11
CA HIS A 28 -5.75 -17.75 9.87
C HIS A 28 -5.50 -16.54 8.94
N GLU A 29 -4.79 -15.52 9.41
CA GLU A 29 -4.31 -14.36 8.64
C GLU A 29 -2.82 -14.46 8.29
N GLN A 30 -2.10 -15.39 8.93
CA GLN A 30 -0.69 -15.65 8.65
C GLN A 30 -0.56 -16.40 7.32
N ARG A 31 -0.02 -15.73 6.30
CA ARG A 31 0.49 -16.44 5.12
C ARG A 31 1.67 -17.35 5.51
N LEU A 32 1.74 -18.55 4.94
CA LEU A 32 2.89 -19.44 5.10
C LEU A 32 4.15 -18.76 4.56
N PHE A 33 5.24 -18.84 5.33
CA PHE A 33 6.52 -18.18 5.00
C PHE A 33 7.04 -18.59 3.61
N GLU A 34 6.88 -19.86 3.28
CA GLU A 34 7.31 -20.45 2.01
C GLU A 34 6.54 -19.85 0.84
N ASP A 35 5.23 -19.65 0.97
CA ASP A 35 4.40 -19.05 -0.08
C ASP A 35 4.77 -17.58 -0.33
N GLN A 36 5.13 -16.84 0.74
CA GLN A 36 5.61 -15.46 0.58
C GLN A 36 6.96 -15.41 -0.13
N ILE A 37 7.90 -16.29 0.21
CA ILE A 37 9.23 -16.36 -0.43
C ILE A 37 9.10 -16.78 -1.89
N VAL A 38 8.27 -17.78 -2.19
CA VAL A 38 8.06 -18.28 -3.55
C VAL A 38 7.38 -17.21 -4.40
N ALA A 39 6.35 -16.54 -3.88
CA ALA A 39 5.71 -15.44 -4.59
C ALA A 39 6.70 -14.30 -4.86
N LEU A 40 7.45 -13.85 -3.85
CA LEU A 40 8.41 -12.74 -4.00
C LEU A 40 9.56 -13.04 -4.98
N ASN A 41 9.95 -14.31 -5.14
CA ASN A 41 11.02 -14.72 -6.06
C ASN A 41 10.53 -15.11 -7.47
N HIS A 42 9.21 -15.15 -7.70
CA HIS A 42 8.69 -15.53 -9.00
C HIS A 42 8.82 -14.35 -10.00
N SER A 43 9.41 -14.58 -11.16
CA SER A 43 9.67 -13.53 -12.16
C SER A 43 8.40 -12.86 -12.70
N GLU A 44 7.27 -13.56 -12.62
CA GLU A 44 5.95 -13.02 -13.01
C GLU A 44 5.19 -12.38 -11.85
N TYR A 45 5.71 -12.47 -10.62
CA TYR A 45 5.08 -11.84 -9.47
C TYR A 45 5.40 -10.35 -9.46
N HIS A 46 4.35 -9.54 -9.54
CA HIS A 46 4.43 -8.09 -9.49
C HIS A 46 3.71 -7.62 -8.22
N CYS A 47 4.43 -6.94 -7.33
CA CYS A 47 3.85 -6.32 -6.14
C CYS A 47 3.74 -4.82 -6.37
N ASP A 48 2.55 -4.36 -6.77
CA ASP A 48 2.21 -2.95 -6.84
C ASP A 48 1.53 -2.53 -5.53
N VAL A 49 2.02 -1.45 -4.92
CA VAL A 49 1.43 -0.84 -3.73
C VAL A 49 0.75 0.45 -4.14
N ILE A 50 -0.50 0.65 -3.73
CA ILE A 50 -1.27 1.88 -3.95
C ILE A 50 -1.69 2.42 -2.57
N LEU A 51 -1.49 3.72 -2.35
CA LEU A 51 -1.97 4.41 -1.14
C LEU A 51 -2.56 5.77 -1.47
N GLU A 52 -3.43 6.23 -0.58
CA GLU A 52 -4.06 7.56 -0.62
C GLU A 52 -3.40 8.46 0.43
N ILE A 53 -3.07 9.70 0.04
CA ILE A 53 -2.58 10.75 0.97
C ILE A 53 -3.41 12.01 0.84
N ASP A 54 -3.42 12.81 1.91
CA ASP A 54 -3.97 14.16 1.87
C ASP A 54 -3.31 14.99 0.76
N PRO A 55 -4.07 15.87 0.07
CA PRO A 55 -3.51 16.82 -0.86
C PRO A 55 -2.34 17.60 -0.21
N PRO A 56 -1.19 17.71 -0.90
CA PRO A 56 0.02 18.32 -0.33
C PRO A 56 -0.06 19.86 -0.32
N VAL A 57 -1.07 20.39 0.36
CA VAL A 57 -1.33 21.83 0.53
C VAL A 57 -0.74 22.34 1.84
N GLU A 58 -0.84 21.55 2.91
CA GLU A 58 -0.34 21.93 4.24
C GLU A 58 1.06 21.38 4.51
N SER A 59 1.77 21.99 5.47
CA SER A 59 3.14 21.58 5.81
C SER A 59 3.25 20.09 6.20
N ILE A 60 2.23 19.53 6.85
CA ILE A 60 2.21 18.12 7.25
C ILE A 60 1.98 17.22 6.03
N SER A 61 1.02 17.53 5.15
CA SER A 61 0.74 16.72 3.96
C SER A 61 1.86 16.77 2.93
N ILE A 62 2.54 17.92 2.79
CA ILE A 62 3.78 18.05 1.99
C ILE A 62 4.89 17.15 2.55
N ARG A 63 5.12 17.16 3.87
CA ARG A 63 6.14 16.29 4.50
C ARG A 63 5.82 14.81 4.31
N ARG A 64 4.54 14.41 4.42
CA ARG A 64 4.09 13.04 4.16
C ARG A 64 4.35 12.61 2.72
N LYS A 65 3.96 13.43 1.74
CA LYS A 65 4.26 13.16 0.31
C LYS A 65 5.76 12.95 0.08
N ASN A 66 6.60 13.86 0.59
CA ASN A 66 8.04 13.76 0.45
C ASN A 66 8.63 12.52 1.14
N PHE A 67 8.04 12.07 2.25
CA PHE A 67 8.42 10.81 2.89
C PHE A 67 8.19 9.62 1.96
N TYR A 68 7.01 9.50 1.36
CA TYR A 68 6.72 8.41 0.42
C TYR A 68 7.57 8.47 -0.85
N MET A 69 7.82 9.67 -1.39
CA MET A 69 8.71 9.85 -2.53
C MET A 69 10.14 9.37 -2.25
N ARG A 70 10.67 9.61 -1.03
CA ARG A 70 12.00 9.10 -0.63
C ARG A 70 12.04 7.57 -0.50
N LEU A 71 10.91 6.93 -0.24
CA LEU A 71 10.78 5.47 -0.25
C LEU A 71 10.58 4.89 -1.65
N GLY A 72 10.56 5.73 -2.69
CA GLY A 72 10.42 5.33 -4.09
C GLY A 72 9.00 5.34 -4.62
N PHE A 73 8.01 5.80 -3.85
CA PHE A 73 6.64 5.95 -4.34
C PHE A 73 6.57 7.09 -5.37
N MET A 74 5.74 6.88 -6.37
CA MET A 74 5.46 7.83 -7.45
C MET A 74 4.05 8.39 -7.30
N GLU A 75 3.92 9.70 -7.44
CA GLU A 75 2.62 10.36 -7.49
C GLU A 75 1.90 10.07 -8.81
N ASN A 76 0.60 9.84 -8.71
CA ASN A 76 -0.32 9.65 -9.83
C ASN A 76 -1.30 10.83 -9.92
N HIS A 77 -1.47 11.36 -11.12
CA HIS A 77 -2.29 12.55 -11.38
C HIS A 77 -3.72 12.18 -11.80
N TYR A 78 -4.42 11.43 -10.94
CA TYR A 78 -5.83 11.08 -11.15
C TYR A 78 -6.72 11.95 -10.28
N GLN A 79 -7.85 12.41 -10.84
CA GLN A 79 -8.92 13.00 -10.03
C GLN A 79 -9.56 11.88 -9.20
N HIS A 80 -9.14 11.81 -7.94
CA HIS A 80 -9.54 10.77 -7.02
C HIS A 80 -10.28 11.37 -5.82
N LYS A 81 -11.43 10.77 -5.51
CA LYS A 81 -12.27 11.15 -4.38
C LYS A 81 -12.55 9.88 -3.59
N HIS A 82 -11.99 9.81 -2.39
CA HIS A 82 -12.27 8.73 -1.48
C HIS A 82 -13.73 8.84 -1.03
N PRO A 83 -14.56 7.79 -1.22
CA PRO A 83 -15.94 7.80 -0.74
C PRO A 83 -15.96 8.01 0.77
N ALA A 84 -16.88 8.79 1.30
CA ALA A 84 -16.96 8.93 2.74
C ALA A 84 -17.52 7.64 3.37
N TYR A 85 -16.97 7.22 4.52
CA TYR A 85 -17.45 6.05 5.25
C TYR A 85 -18.92 6.18 5.69
N ARG A 86 -19.39 7.40 5.93
CA ARG A 86 -20.78 7.70 6.27
C ARG A 86 -21.45 8.41 5.10
N LYS A 87 -22.64 7.96 4.69
CA LYS A 87 -23.40 8.53 3.56
C LYS A 87 -23.68 10.04 3.65
N GLN A 88 -23.67 10.60 4.87
CA GLN A 88 -23.93 12.01 5.13
C GLN A 88 -22.70 12.91 4.94
N ASN A 89 -21.51 12.32 4.83
CA ASN A 89 -20.27 13.04 4.64
C ASN A 89 -19.93 13.17 3.15
N VAL A 90 -19.27 14.28 2.80
CA VAL A 90 -18.85 14.54 1.42
C VAL A 90 -17.59 13.71 1.12
N PRO A 91 -17.48 13.10 -0.08
CA PRO A 91 -16.25 12.46 -0.52
C PRO A 91 -15.03 13.40 -0.43
N HIS A 92 -13.89 12.87 0.00
CA HIS A 92 -12.67 13.64 0.25
C HIS A 92 -11.69 13.50 -0.92
N GLU A 93 -11.12 14.61 -1.39
CA GLU A 93 -10.06 14.58 -2.39
C GLU A 93 -8.75 14.10 -1.77
N LEU A 94 -8.17 13.05 -2.34
CA LEU A 94 -6.88 12.48 -1.93
C LEU A 94 -6.00 12.28 -3.16
N VAL A 95 -4.70 12.25 -2.94
CA VAL A 95 -3.69 11.97 -3.97
C VAL A 95 -3.31 10.51 -3.92
N ILE A 96 -3.24 9.88 -5.09
CA ILE A 96 -2.81 8.48 -5.22
C ILE A 96 -1.31 8.42 -5.42
N MET A 97 -0.63 7.67 -4.54
CA MET A 97 0.78 7.31 -4.68
C MET A 97 0.88 5.81 -4.99
N SER A 98 1.87 5.41 -5.79
CA SER A 98 2.11 4.01 -6.09
C SER A 98 3.59 3.63 -6.15
N PHE A 99 3.91 2.38 -5.86
CA PHE A 99 5.25 1.81 -5.92
C PHE A 99 5.19 0.43 -6.60
N PRO A 100 6.20 0.00 -7.38
CA PRO A 100 7.45 0.70 -7.73
C PRO A 100 7.33 1.67 -8.91
N ARG A 101 6.17 1.75 -9.54
CA ARG A 101 5.90 2.57 -10.73
C ARG A 101 4.61 3.36 -10.57
N ARG A 102 4.40 4.32 -11.47
CA ARG A 102 3.06 4.86 -11.70
C ARG A 102 2.14 3.79 -12.25
N ILE A 103 0.91 3.77 -11.78
CA ILE A 103 -0.13 2.91 -12.33
C ILE A 103 -0.76 3.59 -13.54
N SER A 104 -1.21 2.79 -14.50
CA SER A 104 -1.98 3.22 -15.66
C SER A 104 -3.40 3.64 -15.28
N LYS A 105 -4.09 4.31 -16.20
CA LYS A 105 -5.49 4.71 -15.99
C LYS A 105 -6.41 3.51 -15.79
N LEU A 106 -6.14 2.38 -16.45
CA LEU A 106 -6.91 1.15 -16.31
C LEU A 106 -6.76 0.57 -14.90
N GLU A 107 -5.51 0.45 -14.42
CA GLU A 107 -5.21 -0.03 -13.07
C GLU A 107 -5.83 0.87 -11.99
N TYR A 108 -5.77 2.19 -12.18
CA TYR A 108 -6.48 3.14 -11.30
C TYR A 108 -7.99 2.88 -11.27
N SER A 109 -8.62 2.69 -12.43
CA SER A 109 -10.07 2.45 -12.51
C SER A 109 -10.45 1.17 -11.78
N GLN A 110 -9.68 0.09 -11.96
CA GLN A 110 -9.87 -1.19 -11.26
C GLN A 110 -9.71 -1.03 -9.74
N PHE A 111 -8.65 -0.34 -9.30
CA PHE A 111 -8.45 -0.01 -7.89
C PHE A 111 -9.64 0.76 -7.31
N ASN A 112 -10.08 1.83 -7.98
CA ASN A 112 -11.17 2.68 -7.49
C ASN A 112 -12.50 1.93 -7.46
N GLU A 113 -12.77 1.08 -8.46
CA GLU A 113 -13.94 0.21 -8.46
C GLU A 113 -13.92 -0.76 -7.27
N TYR A 114 -12.78 -1.41 -7.01
CA TYR A 114 -12.62 -2.30 -5.87
C TYR A 114 -12.78 -1.58 -4.53
N LEU A 115 -12.15 -0.41 -4.38
CA LEU A 115 -12.28 0.45 -3.19
C LEU A 115 -13.76 0.74 -2.91
N VAL A 116 -14.49 1.27 -3.90
CA VAL A 116 -15.90 1.64 -3.77
C VAL A 116 -16.78 0.42 -3.49
N LYS A 117 -16.60 -0.67 -4.25
CA LYS A 117 -17.50 -1.82 -4.21
C LYS A 117 -17.21 -2.81 -3.10
N THR A 118 -16.00 -2.85 -2.55
CA THR A 118 -15.58 -3.87 -1.59
C THR A 118 -15.24 -3.28 -0.24
N ILE A 119 -14.38 -2.26 -0.20
CA ILE A 119 -13.90 -1.66 1.06
C ILE A 119 -14.94 -0.70 1.64
N MET A 120 -15.55 0.12 0.78
CA MET A 120 -16.52 1.13 1.18
C MET A 120 -17.96 0.61 1.21
N LYS A 121 -18.19 -0.72 1.19
CA LYS A 121 -19.52 -1.29 1.42
C LYS A 121 -20.01 -0.78 2.77
N SER A 122 -20.99 0.12 2.75
CA SER A 122 -21.75 0.43 3.95
C SER A 122 -22.67 -0.76 4.18
N ASP A 123 -22.45 -1.51 5.28
CA ASP A 123 -23.46 -2.43 5.78
C ASP A 123 -24.75 -1.63 5.97
N VAL A 124 -25.77 -1.99 5.18
CA VAL A 124 -27.14 -1.51 5.33
C VAL A 124 -27.78 -2.30 6.46
#